data_AF-A0A0E9Y155-F1
#
_entry.id   AF-A0A0E9Y155-F1
#
_cell.length_a   1.000
_cell.length_b   1.000
_cell.length_c   1.000
_cell.angle_alpha   90.00
_cell.angle_beta   90.00
_cell.angle_gamma   90.00
#
_symmetry.space_group_name_H-M   'P 1'
#
loop_
_entity.id
_entity.type
_entity.pdbx_description
1 polymer ?
#
loop_
_entity_poly.entity_id
_entity_poly.type
_entity_poly.pdbx_seq_one_letter_code
_entity_poly.pdbx_strand_id
1 'polypeptide(L)'
;MKSVICLAWLLVLCVAQEEDKVTDANNQFGFQLLQKIPTSSEENLLFSPYSVSTAMAMAYVGARNETQRDLHETMRYESAGLT
;
A
#
# COMPACT_ATOMS: atom_id res chain seq x y z
N MET A 1 28.48 0.29 -26.61
CA MET A 1 27.59 -0.87 -26.34
C MET A 1 27.51 -1.20 -24.85
N LYS A 2 28.63 -1.39 -24.14
CA LYS A 2 28.62 -1.68 -22.69
C LYS A 2 27.96 -0.58 -21.83
N SER A 3 28.20 0.70 -22.14
CA SER A 3 27.61 1.83 -21.40
C SER A 3 26.10 1.97 -21.59
N VAL A 4 25.57 1.57 -22.75
CA VAL A 4 24.12 1.57 -23.05
C VAL A 4 23.43 0.45 -22.27
N ILE A 5 24.09 -0.71 -22.11
CA ILE A 5 23.60 -1.81 -21.30
C ILE A 5 23.59 -1.42 -19.81
N CYS A 6 24.64 -0.78 -19.29
CA CYS A 6 24.65 -0.27 -17.90
C CYS A 6 23.53 0.74 -17.62
N LEU A 7 23.28 1.68 -18.54
CA LEU A 7 22.21 2.67 -18.41
C LEU A 7 20.81 2.04 -18.45
N ALA A 8 20.62 1.01 -19.30
CA ALA A 8 19.36 0.25 -19.35
C ALA A 8 19.09 -0.51 -18.04
N TRP A 9 20.12 -1.10 -17.42
CA TRP A 9 19.98 -1.77 -16.12
C TRP A 9 19.70 -0.80 -14.96
N LEU A 10 20.28 0.40 -14.98
CA LEU A 10 19.98 1.45 -13.99
C LEU A 10 18.53 1.96 -14.10
N LEU A 11 18.00 2.07 -15.32
CA LEU A 11 16.62 2.49 -15.55
C LEU A 11 15.60 1.44 -15.06
N VAL A 12 15.89 0.14 -15.21
CA VAL A 12 15.03 -0.94 -14.72
C VAL A 12 14.96 -0.98 -13.19
N LEU A 13 16.06 -0.71 -12.49
CA LEU A 13 16.09 -0.64 -11.02
C LEU A 13 15.24 0.51 -10.46
N CYS A 14 15.14 1.63 -11.17
CA CYS A 14 14.38 2.81 -10.73
C CYS A 14 12.86 2.58 -10.76
N VAL A 15 12.35 1.87 -11.76
CA VAL A 15 10.90 1.64 -11.94
C VAL A 15 10.33 0.67 -10.89
N ALA A 16 11.13 -0.28 -10.39
CA ALA A 16 10.68 -1.25 -9.40
C ALA A 16 10.49 -0.66 -7.97
N GLN A 17 11.09 0.49 -7.67
CA GLN A 17 11.12 1.02 -6.30
C GLN A 17 9.78 1.53 -5.75
N GLU A 18 8.83 1.94 -6.61
CA GLU A 18 7.53 2.41 -6.12
C GLU A 18 6.55 1.26 -5.85
N GLU A 19 6.66 0.16 -6.60
CA GLU A 19 5.82 -1.04 -6.43
C GLU A 19 6.06 -1.69 -5.05
N ASP A 20 7.31 -1.66 -4.58
CA ASP A 20 7.70 -2.17 -3.26
C ASP A 20 7.05 -1.38 -2.12
N LYS A 21 6.96 -0.04 -2.22
CA LYS A 21 6.39 0.81 -1.18
C LYS A 21 4.88 0.64 -1.02
N VAL A 22 4.15 0.59 -2.13
CA VAL A 22 2.70 0.37 -2.09
C VAL A 22 2.38 -1.02 -1.52
N THR A 23 3.20 -2.02 -1.88
CA THR A 23 3.07 -3.37 -1.33
C THR A 23 3.33 -3.39 0.18
N ASP A 24 4.37 -2.70 0.66
CA ASP A 24 4.65 -2.57 2.09
C ASP A 24 3.50 -1.89 2.86
N ALA A 25 3.00 -0.76 2.34
CA ALA A 25 1.85 -0.06 2.91
C ALA A 25 0.61 -0.96 3.02
N ASN A 26 0.26 -1.66 1.92
CA ASN A 26 -0.90 -2.56 1.87
C ASN A 26 -0.77 -3.73 2.85
N ASN A 27 0.43 -4.30 3.01
CA ASN A 27 0.70 -5.37 3.96
C ASN A 27 0.55 -4.90 5.40
N GLN A 28 1.13 -3.74 5.74
CA GLN A 28 1.02 -3.17 7.09
C GLN A 28 -0.43 -2.81 7.44
N PHE A 29 -1.16 -2.18 6.52
CA PHE A 29 -2.59 -1.92 6.66
C PHE A 29 -3.39 -3.23 6.85
N GLY A 30 -3.10 -4.25 6.04
CA GLY A 30 -3.77 -5.54 6.10
C GLY A 30 -3.62 -6.25 7.46
N PHE A 31 -2.41 -6.27 8.02
CA PHE A 31 -2.19 -6.85 9.36
C PHE A 31 -2.89 -6.08 10.47
N GLN A 32 -2.93 -4.75 10.38
CA GLN A 32 -3.66 -3.94 11.36
C GLN A 32 -5.17 -4.11 11.25
N LEU A 33 -5.68 -4.27 10.03
CA LEU A 33 -7.09 -4.56 9.82
C LEU A 33 -7.45 -5.93 10.35
N LEU A 34 -6.61 -6.95 10.13
CA LEU A 34 -6.79 -8.31 10.69
C LEU A 34 -6.95 -8.27 12.22
N GLN A 35 -6.17 -7.44 12.92
CA GLN A 35 -6.26 -7.29 14.38
C GLN A 35 -7.50 -6.52 14.85
N LYS A 36 -8.13 -5.73 13.98
CA LYS A 36 -9.29 -4.89 14.31
C LYS A 36 -10.62 -5.53 13.95
N ILE A 37 -10.65 -6.51 13.04
CA ILE A 37 -11.89 -7.19 12.70
C ILE A 37 -12.29 -8.07 13.89
N PRO A 38 -13.43 -7.79 14.55
CA PRO A 38 -13.90 -8.62 15.64
C PRO A 38 -14.28 -9.99 15.10
N THR A 39 -13.77 -11.05 15.73
CA THR A 39 -14.13 -12.43 15.40
C THR A 39 -14.20 -13.24 16.69
N SER A 40 -15.17 -14.16 16.74
CA SER A 40 -15.27 -15.14 17.82
C SER A 40 -14.20 -16.23 17.66
N SER A 41 -13.83 -16.92 18.74
CA SER A 41 -12.91 -18.07 18.68
C SER A 41 -13.43 -19.21 17.82
N GLU A 42 -14.75 -19.28 17.61
CA GLU A 42 -15.42 -20.34 16.86
C GLU A 42 -15.62 -20.01 15.38
N GLU A 43 -15.21 -18.81 14.94
CA GLU A 43 -15.45 -18.32 13.58
C GLU A 43 -14.16 -18.20 12.78
N ASN A 44 -14.22 -18.54 11.50
CA ASN A 44 -13.12 -18.31 10.58
C ASN A 44 -13.18 -16.88 10.05
N LEU A 45 -12.04 -16.19 10.04
CA LEU A 45 -11.89 -14.87 9.41
C LEU A 45 -11.19 -15.01 8.06
N LEU A 46 -11.88 -14.61 6.98
CA LEU A 46 -11.34 -14.54 5.63
C LEU A 46 -11.64 -13.17 5.03
N PHE A 47 -10.62 -12.45 4.58
CA PHE A 47 -10.78 -11.21 3.82
C PHE A 47 -9.57 -11.00 2.88
N SER A 48 -9.74 -10.17 1.86
CA SER A 48 -8.65 -9.73 0.98
C SER A 48 -8.19 -8.33 1.38
N PRO A 49 -7.06 -8.17 2.10
CA PRO A 49 -6.54 -6.85 2.46
C PRO A 49 -6.22 -6.01 1.22
N TYR A 50 -5.77 -6.66 0.13
CA TYR A 50 -5.49 -6.00 -1.14
C TYR A 50 -6.75 -5.40 -1.78
N SER A 51 -7.87 -6.12 -1.74
CA SER A 51 -9.14 -5.62 -2.27
C SER A 51 -9.64 -4.41 -1.49
N VAL A 52 -9.57 -4.45 -0.16
CA VAL A 52 -9.95 -3.30 0.69
C VAL A 52 -9.06 -2.10 0.41
N SER A 53 -7.75 -2.33 0.32
CA SER A 53 -6.77 -1.27 0.05
C SER A 53 -7.04 -0.59 -1.29
N THR A 54 -7.32 -1.38 -2.33
CA THR A 54 -7.64 -0.86 -3.67
C THR A 54 -8.92 -0.01 -3.66
N ALA A 55 -9.98 -0.49 -3.00
CA ALA A 55 -11.22 0.28 -2.87
C ALA A 55 -11.00 1.60 -2.13
N MET A 56 -10.24 1.58 -1.04
CA MET A 56 -9.94 2.78 -0.26
C MET A 56 -8.98 3.73 -0.96
N ALA A 57 -8.06 3.24 -1.80
CA ALA A 57 -7.20 4.09 -2.62
C ALA A 57 -8.02 4.94 -3.59
N MET A 58 -9.08 4.39 -4.19
CA MET A 58 -9.99 5.18 -5.04
C MET A 58 -10.68 6.30 -4.25
N ALA A 59 -11.11 6.02 -3.02
CA ALA A 59 -11.70 7.03 -2.15
C ALA A 59 -10.65 8.09 -1.72
N TYR A 60 -9.43 7.68 -1.41
CA TYR A 60 -8.30 8.56 -1.07
C TYR A 60 -8.02 9.58 -2.18
N VAL A 61 -7.99 9.14 -3.45
CA VAL A 61 -7.78 10.03 -4.61
C VAL A 61 -8.87 11.11 -4.72
N GLY A 62 -10.11 10.78 -4.32
CA GLY A 62 -11.24 11.71 -4.29
C GLY A 62 -11.31 12.59 -3.03
N ALA A 63 -10.68 12.19 -1.93
CA ALA A 63 -10.75 12.87 -0.65
C ALA A 63 -9.92 14.17 -0.63
N ARG A 64 -10.24 15.10 0.28
CA ARG A 64 -9.50 16.36 0.47
C ARG A 64 -9.31 16.64 1.96
N ASN A 65 -8.37 17.52 2.27
CA ASN A 65 -8.11 18.06 3.60
C ASN A 65 -7.96 16.93 4.65
N GLU A 66 -8.67 17.04 5.78
CA GLU A 66 -8.62 16.09 6.89
C GLU A 66 -8.94 14.67 6.44
N THR A 67 -9.97 14.46 5.60
CA THR A 67 -10.33 13.12 5.11
C THR A 67 -9.20 12.49 4.29
N GLN A 68 -8.51 13.28 3.47
CA GLN A 68 -7.38 12.76 2.69
C GLN A 68 -6.20 12.38 3.59
N ARG A 69 -5.90 13.22 4.58
CA ARG A 69 -4.84 12.96 5.56
C ARG A 69 -5.13 11.69 6.37
N ASP A 70 -6.34 11.56 6.91
CA ASP A 70 -6.71 10.41 7.73
C ASP A 70 -6.64 9.10 6.92
N LEU A 71 -7.01 9.15 5.63
CA LEU A 71 -6.86 8.03 4.72
C LEU A 71 -5.37 7.74 4.42
N HIS A 72 -4.54 8.75 4.18
CA HIS A 72 -3.10 8.59 3.95
C HIS A 72 -2.40 7.89 5.13
N GLU A 73 -2.69 8.35 6.34
CA GLU A 73 -2.15 7.79 7.59
C GLU A 73 -2.67 6.37 7.83
N THR A 74 -3.98 6.14 7.70
CA THR A 74 -4.60 4.82 7.93
C THR A 74 -4.09 3.78 6.93
N MET A 75 -3.92 4.18 5.67
CA MET A 75 -3.42 3.33 4.59
C MET A 75 -1.90 3.10 4.64
N ARG A 76 -1.20 3.68 5.63
CA ARG A 76 0.25 3.52 5.85
C ARG A 76 1.14 4.07 4.74
N TYR A 77 0.63 5.00 3.96
CA TYR A 77 1.38 5.63 2.87
C TYR A 77 2.57 6.44 3.39
N GLU A 78 2.38 7.23 4.45
CA GLU A 78 3.49 7.97 5.07
C GLU A 78 4.61 7.06 5.59
N SER A 79 4.23 5.98 6.29
CA SER A 79 5.20 5.02 6.87
C SER A 79 6.00 4.27 5.79
N ALA A 80 5.40 4.05 4.61
CA ALA A 80 6.07 3.48 3.44
C ALA A 80 6.85 4.51 2.59
N GLY A 81 6.85 5.78 2.98
CA GLY A 81 7.52 6.86 2.25
C GLY A 81 6.85 7.19 0.91
N LEU A 82 5.52 7.10 0.85
CA LEU A 82 4.66 7.56 -0.24
C LEU A 82 4.15 8.96 0.11
N THR A 83 4.39 9.93 -0.77
CA THR A 83 4.01 11.35 -0.61
C THR A 83 2.78 11.68 -1.43
#